data_AF-A0A2T3W4K0-F1
#
_entry.id   AF-A0A2T3W4K0-F1
#
_cell.length_a   1.000
_cell.length_b   1.000
_cell.length_c   1.000
_cell.angle_alpha   90.00
_cell.angle_beta   90.00
_cell.angle_gamma   90.00
#
_symmetry.space_group_name_H-M   'P 1'
#
loop_
_entity.id
_entity.type
_entity.pdbx_description
1 polymer ?
#
loop_
_entity_poly.entity_id
_entity_poly.type
_entity_poly.pdbx_seq_one_letter_code
_entity_poly.pdbx_strand_id
1 'polypeptide(L)' 'MSPLETAQQAHAQGLGVIEIIRLLRSLFDLSLIEAKDLAHQGVYSLTLNDYQEHYLVPMLLEALKEDDAWEED' A
#
# COMPACT_ATOMS: atom_id res chain seq x y z
N MET A 1 7.08 -14.83 -4.78
CA MET A 1 6.73 -13.41 -4.84
C MET A 1 5.61 -13.26 -5.83
N SER A 2 4.47 -12.73 -5.41
CA SER A 2 3.29 -12.54 -6.25
C SER A 2 3.48 -11.33 -7.19
N PRO A 3 2.70 -11.22 -8.28
CA PRO A 3 2.71 -10.04 -9.15
C PRO A 3 2.40 -8.74 -8.38
N LEU A 4 1.48 -8.78 -7.42
CA LEU A 4 1.13 -7.62 -6.61
C LEU A 4 2.28 -7.20 -5.68
N GLU A 5 2.91 -8.14 -4.99
CA GLU A 5 4.10 -7.88 -4.16
C GLU A 5 5.24 -7.30 -4.99
N THR A 6 5.42 -7.79 -6.22
CA THR A 6 6.43 -7.27 -7.16
C THR A 6 6.12 -5.83 -7.55
N ALA A 7 4.85 -5.49 -7.80
CA ALA A 7 4.44 -4.13 -8.10
C ALA A 7 4.68 -3.17 -6.93
N GLN A 8 4.35 -3.59 -5.71
CA GLN A 8 4.55 -2.81 -4.48
C GLN A 8 6.04 -2.57 -4.22
N GLN A 9 6.88 -3.61 -4.32
CA GLN A 9 8.33 -3.44 -4.16
C GLN A 9 8.94 -2.56 -5.25
N ALA A 10 8.53 -2.74 -6.51
CA ALA A 10 9.02 -1.91 -7.60
C ALA A 10 8.64 -0.44 -7.39
N HIS A 11 7.42 -0.17 -6.92
CA HIS A 11 6.99 1.18 -6.56
C HIS A 11 7.81 1.76 -5.40
N ALA A 12 8.06 0.98 -4.34
CA ALA A 12 8.90 1.38 -3.22
C ALA A 12 10.36 1.70 -3.62
N GLN A 13 10.83 1.15 -4.74
CA GLN A 13 12.14 1.45 -5.34
C GLN A 13 12.10 2.64 -6.31
N GLY A 14 10.96 3.34 -6.42
CA GLY A 14 10.80 4.55 -7.23
C GLY A 14 10.42 4.32 -8.69
N LEU A 15 10.05 3.09 -9.09
CA LEU A 15 9.57 2.86 -10.46
C LEU A 15 8.19 3.50 -10.65
N GLY A 16 7.97 4.10 -11.82
CA GLY A 16 6.66 4.59 -12.24
C GLY A 16 5.75 3.47 -12.73
N VAL A 17 4.44 3.77 -12.79
CA VAL A 17 3.41 2.76 -13.11
C VAL A 17 3.62 2.09 -14.47
N ILE A 18 4.17 2.81 -15.45
CA ILE A 18 4.44 2.26 -16.80
C ILE A 18 5.60 1.25 -16.77
N GLU A 19 6.64 1.52 -15.98
CA GLU A 19 7.77 0.60 -15.82
C GLU A 19 7.33 -0.65 -15.08
N ILE A 20 6.49 -0.49 -14.06
CA ILE A 20 5.89 -1.60 -13.31
C ILE A 20 5.03 -2.47 -14.24
N ILE A 21 4.18 -1.89 -15.10
CA ILE A 21 3.39 -2.65 -16.08
C ILE A 21 4.29 -3.49 -16.99
N ARG A 22 5.38 -2.90 -17.50
CA ARG A 22 6.34 -3.62 -18.37
C ARG A 22 7.02 -4.75 -17.62
N LEU A 23 7.44 -4.51 -16.38
CA LEU A 23 8.08 -5.49 -15.50
C LEU A 23 7.15 -6.68 -15.22
N LEU A 24 5.89 -6.42 -14.87
CA LEU A 24 4.93 -7.47 -14.56
C LEU A 24 4.66 -8.36 -15.78
N ARG A 25 4.55 -7.76 -16.98
CA ARG A 25 4.39 -8.53 -18.22
C ARG A 25 5.61 -9.38 -18.55
N SER A 26 6.82 -8.87 -18.32
CA SER A 26 8.04 -9.63 -18.62
C SER A 26 8.30 -10.77 -17.64
N LEU A 27 7.87 -10.63 -16.38
CA LEU A 27 8.10 -11.64 -15.34
C LEU A 27 6.99 -12.70 -15.25
N PHE A 28 5.74 -12.34 -15.54
CA PHE A 28 4.58 -13.19 -15.27
C PHE A 28 3.71 -13.51 -16.49
N ASP A 29 4.14 -13.13 -17.71
CA ASP A 29 3.42 -13.35 -18.98
C ASP A 29 1.96 -12.86 -18.96
N LEU A 30 1.72 -11.75 -18.26
CA LEU A 30 0.38 -11.18 -18.10
C LEU A 30 -0.06 -10.42 -19.35
N SER A 31 -1.37 -10.42 -19.60
CA SER A 31 -1.95 -9.47 -20.55
C SER A 31 -1.73 -8.03 -20.10
N LEU A 32 -1.83 -7.08 -21.04
CA LEU A 32 -1.68 -5.66 -20.71
C LEU A 32 -2.70 -5.20 -19.67
N ILE A 33 -3.94 -5.71 -19.74
CA ILE A 33 -5.02 -5.31 -18.84
C ILE A 33 -4.73 -5.81 -17.42
N GLU A 34 -4.38 -7.09 -17.26
CA GLU A 34 -4.04 -7.68 -15.96
C GLU A 34 -2.84 -6.96 -15.31
N ALA A 35 -1.78 -6.71 -16.08
CA ALA A 35 -0.61 -6.00 -15.58
C ALA A 35 -0.93 -4.55 -15.18
N LYS A 36 -1.81 -3.86 -15.93
CA LYS A 36 -2.26 -2.50 -15.61
C LYS A 36 -3.02 -2.47 -14.29
N ASP A 37 -3.95 -3.40 -14.08
CA ASP A 37 -4.76 -3.44 -12.87
C ASP A 37 -3.90 -3.79 -11.65
N LEU A 38 -2.98 -4.75 -11.77
CA LEU A 38 -2.03 -5.08 -10.70
C LEU A 38 -1.05 -3.95 -10.39
N ALA A 39 -0.53 -3.26 -11.41
CA ALA A 39 0.34 -2.10 -11.20
C ALA A 39 -0.42 -0.95 -10.52
N HIS A 40 -1.68 -0.71 -10.92
CA HIS A 40 -2.52 0.31 -10.29
C HIS A 40 -2.81 -0.05 -8.83
N GLN A 41 -3.10 -1.32 -8.55
CA GLN A 41 -3.28 -1.79 -7.18
C GLN A 41 -2.01 -1.65 -6.35
N GLY A 42 -0.87 -2.09 -6.86
CA GLY A 42 0.40 -2.05 -6.14
C GLY A 42 0.95 -0.64 -5.90
N VAL A 43 0.57 0.34 -6.71
CA VAL A 43 0.99 1.75 -6.56
C VAL A 43 0.00 2.57 -5.73
N TYR A 44 -1.31 2.38 -5.93
CA TYR A 44 -2.33 3.29 -5.40
C TYR A 44 -3.25 2.68 -4.36
N SER A 45 -3.22 1.37 -4.14
CA SER A 45 -4.00 0.78 -3.05
C SER A 45 -3.27 1.02 -1.74
N LEU A 46 -3.96 1.65 -0.79
CA LEU A 46 -3.57 1.63 0.62
C LEU A 46 -3.41 0.17 1.04
N THR A 47 -2.20 -0.21 1.46
CA THR A 47 -2.04 -1.51 2.11
C THR A 47 -2.73 -1.46 3.47
N LEU A 48 -3.11 -2.63 4.01
CA LEU A 48 -3.64 -2.70 5.37
C LEU A 48 -2.66 -2.09 6.39
N ASN A 49 -1.35 -2.27 6.16
CA ASN A 49 -0.32 -1.68 7.00
C ASN A 49 -0.30 -0.15 6.89
N ASP A 50 -0.37 0.40 5.67
CA ASP A 50 -0.44 1.85 5.47
C ASP A 50 -1.69 2.44 6.14
N TYR A 51 -2.82 1.75 6.05
CA TYR A 51 -4.05 2.18 6.69
C TYR A 51 -3.93 2.16 8.23
N GLN A 52 -3.32 1.11 8.77
CA GLN A 52 -3.07 0.99 10.21
C GLN A 52 -2.14 2.09 10.72
N GLU A 53 -1.01 2.32 10.05
CA GLU A 53 -0.02 3.31 10.46
C GLU A 53 -0.51 4.75 10.33
N HIS A 54 -1.22 5.08 9.24
CA HIS A 54 -1.60 6.46 8.96
C HIS A 54 -2.94 6.88 9.57
N TYR A 55 -3.83 5.93 9.89
CA TYR A 55 -5.17 6.24 10.40
C TYR A 55 -5.47 5.55 11.73
N LEU A 56 -5.30 4.23 11.79
CA LEU A 56 -5.79 3.45 12.93
C LEU A 56 -4.97 3.68 14.21
N VAL A 57 -3.64 3.66 14.11
CA VAL A 57 -2.74 3.91 15.24
C VAL A 57 -2.87 5.35 15.77
N PRO A 58 -2.84 6.41 14.92
CA PRO A 58 -3.07 7.77 15.38
C PRO A 58 -4.40 7.95 16.11
N MET A 59 -5.49 7.40 15.55
CA MET A 59 -6.82 7.46 16.16
C MET A 59 -6.86 6.78 17.55
N LEU A 60 -6.22 5.62 17.69
CA LEU A 60 -6.15 4.92 18.98
C LEU A 60 -5.32 5.70 20.02
N LEU A 61 -4.22 6.33 19.60
CA LEU A 61 -3.41 7.17 20.48
C LEU A 61 -4.13 8.44 20.93
N GLU A 62 -4.96 9.01 20.07
CA GLU A 62 -5.81 10.16 20.40
C GLU A 62 -6.90 9.77 21.41
N ALA A 63 -7.58 8.64 21.19
CA ALA A 63 -8.58 8.13 22.12
C ALA A 63 -7.99 7.83 23.52
N LEU A 64 -6.78 7.26 23.60
CA LEU A 64 -6.11 7.00 24.87
C LEU A 64 -5.75 8.30 25.62
N LYS A 65 -5.34 9.35 24.90
CA LYS A 65 -5.06 10.66 25.52
C LYS A 65 -6.31 11.34 26.06
N GLU A 66 -7.45 11.17 25.40
CA GLU A 66 -8.71 11.66 25.92
C GLU A 66 -9.09 10.91 27.21
N ASP A 67 -8.98 9.59 27.23
CA ASP A 67 -9.31 8.76 28.41
C ASP A 67 -8.46 9.14 29.64
N ASP A 68 -7.14 9.27 29.49
CA ASP A 68 -6.22 9.72 30.57
C ASP A 68 -6.59 11.13 31.09
N ALA A 69 -7.09 12.01 30.22
CA ALA A 69 -7.47 13.39 30.60
C ALA A 69 -8.75 13.46 31.44
N TRP A 70 -9.60 12.42 31.43
CA TRP A 70 -10.80 12.34 32.27
C TRP A 70 -10.54 11.70 33.65
N GLU A 71 -9.38 11.04 33.85
CA GLU A 71 -9.00 10.42 35.13
C GLU A 71 -8.23 11.36 36.08
N GLU A 72 -7.77 12.53 35.60
CA GLU A 72 -7.02 13.52 36.42
C GLU A 72 -7.89 14.62 37.08
N ASP A 73 -9.22 14.61 36.92
CA ASP A 73 -10.21 15.51 37.58
C ASP A 73 -10.98 14.82 38.74
#